data_AF-Q0HVR7-F1
#
_entry.id   AF-Q0HVR7-F1
#
_cell.length_a   1.000
_cell.length_b   1.000
_cell.length_c   1.000
_cell.angle_alpha   90.00
_cell.angle_beta   90.00
_cell.angle_gamma   90.00
#
_symmetry.space_group_name_H-M   'P 1'
#
loop_
_entity.id
_entity.type
_entity.pdbx_description
1 polymer ?
#
loop_
_entity_poly.entity_id
_entity_poly.type
_entity_poly.pdbx_seq_one_letter_code
_entity_poly.pdbx_strand_id
1 'polypeptide(L)' 'MITKRRRGKSTAFSSFVRNASSREKRKFFAKVIEEATPKQKEVIAKANEIDG' A
#
# COMPACT_ATOMS: atom_id res chain seq x y z
N MET A 1 28.12 -22.73 -4.36
CA MET A 1 27.28 -22.51 -5.56
C MET A 1 26.50 -21.22 -5.41
N ILE A 2 26.71 -20.21 -6.25
CA ILE A 2 25.90 -18.98 -6.26
C ILE A 2 24.62 -19.28 -7.03
N THR A 3 23.50 -19.51 -6.33
CA THR A 3 22.19 -19.62 -6.98
C THR A 3 21.85 -18.30 -7.67
N LYS A 4 21.77 -18.30 -9.00
CA LYS A 4 21.38 -17.14 -9.81
C LYS A 4 19.98 -16.70 -9.40
N ARG A 5 19.87 -15.60 -8.63
CA ARG A 5 18.56 -15.03 -8.26
C ARG A 5 17.79 -14.69 -9.54
N ARG A 6 16.60 -15.26 -9.70
CA ARG A 6 15.66 -14.84 -10.73
C ARG A 6 15.33 -13.37 -10.48
N ARG A 7 15.79 -12.48 -11.36
CA ARG A 7 15.39 -11.07 -11.33
C ARG A 7 13.93 -10.99 -11.77
N GLY A 8 13.03 -10.72 -10.83
CA GLY A 8 11.65 -10.37 -11.17
C GLY A 8 11.63 -9.08 -12.00
N LYS A 9 10.70 -8.99 -12.96
CA LYS A 9 10.48 -7.74 -13.69
C LYS A 9 10.01 -6.67 -12.70
N SER A 10 10.65 -5.50 -12.73
CA SER A 10 10.19 -4.37 -11.90
C SER A 10 8.84 -3.88 -12.41
N THR A 11 7.88 -3.78 -11.50
CA THR A 11 6.59 -3.11 -11.73
C THR A 11 6.75 -1.60 -11.53
N ALA A 12 5.81 -0.81 -12.06
CA ALA A 12 5.77 0.63 -11.83
C ALA A 12 5.79 0.97 -10.32
N PHE A 13 5.03 0.22 -9.51
CA PHE A 13 5.05 0.37 -8.06
C PHE A 13 6.42 0.06 -7.45
N SER A 14 7.03 -1.08 -7.81
CA SER A 14 8.36 -1.42 -7.28
C SER A 14 9.44 -0.40 -7.70
N SER A 15 9.32 0.17 -8.90
CA SER A 15 10.20 1.22 -9.38
C SER A 15 9.99 2.50 -8.58
N PHE A 16 8.74 2.91 -8.34
CA PHE A 16 8.42 4.05 -7.49
C PHE A 16 8.96 3.87 -6.07
N VAL A 17 8.70 2.73 -5.43
CA VAL A 17 9.17 2.45 -4.06
C VAL A 17 10.69 2.46 -3.99
N ARG A 18 11.39 1.97 -5.02
CA ARG A 18 12.84 1.92 -5.04
C ARG A 18 13.48 3.28 -5.34
N ASN A 19 12.92 4.06 -6.26
CA ASN A 19 13.58 5.22 -6.86
C ASN A 19 13.04 6.58 -6.38
N ALA A 20 11.80 6.64 -5.87
CA ALA A 20 11.23 7.91 -5.42
C ALA A 20 11.92 8.44 -4.15
N SER A 21 11.86 9.75 -3.96
CA SER A 21 12.35 10.41 -2.75
C SER A 21 11.46 10.10 -1.53
N SER A 22 12.01 10.26 -0.33
CA SER A 22 11.23 10.11 0.92
C SER A 22 10.04 11.08 0.97
N ARG A 23 10.19 12.29 0.41
CA ARG A 23 9.11 13.30 0.33
C ARG A 23 7.96 12.82 -0.55
N GLU A 24 8.26 12.27 -1.71
CA GLU A 24 7.24 11.74 -2.64
C GLU A 24 6.53 10.53 -2.06
N LYS A 25 7.26 9.60 -1.44
CA LYS A 25 6.67 8.44 -0.76
C LYS A 25 5.73 8.89 0.35
N ARG A 26 6.13 9.86 1.18
CA ARG A 26 5.29 10.39 2.25
C ARG A 26 3.99 10.98 1.71
N LYS A 27 4.06 11.78 0.64
CA LYS A 27 2.88 12.36 0.00
C LYS A 27 1.95 11.29 -0.58
N PHE A 28 2.51 10.30 -1.27
CA PHE A 28 1.75 9.19 -1.86
C PHE A 28 1.03 8.37 -0.78
N PHE A 29 1.77 7.89 0.23
CA PHE A 29 1.18 7.05 1.28
C PHE A 29 0.22 7.80 2.19
N ALA A 30 0.45 9.09 2.47
CA ALA A 30 -0.51 9.92 3.21
C ALA A 30 -1.87 9.94 2.51
N LYS A 31 -1.88 10.19 1.19
CA LYS A 31 -3.11 10.16 0.39
C LYS A 31 -3.80 8.80 0.41
N VAL A 32 -3.03 7.71 0.28
CA VAL A 32 -3.59 6.34 0.37
C VAL A 32 -4.27 6.09 1.71
N ILE A 33 -3.66 6.54 2.82
CA ILE A 33 -4.23 6.39 4.16
C ILE A 33 -5.51 7.21 4.32
N GLU A 34 -5.51 8.46 3.86
CA GLU A 34 -6.68 9.34 3.87
C GLU A 34 -7.87 8.72 3.11
N GLU A 35 -7.62 8.08 1.96
CA GLU A 35 -8.65 7.44 1.16
C GLU A 35 -9.08 6.07 1.70
N ALA A 36 -8.18 5.33 2.35
CA ALA A 36 -8.46 3.99 2.86
C ALA A 36 -9.21 4.01 4.21
N THR A 37 -8.93 5.02 5.06
CA THR A 37 -9.49 5.11 6.41
C THR A 37 -11.04 5.15 6.41
N PRO A 38 -11.73 5.93 5.54
CA PRO A 38 -13.19 5.94 5.50
C PRO A 38 -13.79 4.58 5.14
N LYS A 39 -13.20 3.88 4.16
CA LYS A 39 -13.65 2.55 3.73
C LYS A 39 -13.50 1.52 4.85
N GLN A 40 -12.41 1.58 5.60
CA GLN A 40 -12.19 0.70 6.75
C GLN A 40 -13.22 0.95 7.85
N LYS A 41 -13.54 2.23 8.14
CA LYS A 41 -14.58 2.58 9.11
C LYS A 41 -15.96 2.08 8.70
N GLU A 42 -16.30 2.16 7.41
CA GLU A 42 -17.57 1.64 6.89
C GLU A 42 -17.67 0.12 7.06
N VAL A 43 -16.61 -0.62 6.76
CA VAL A 43 -16.57 -2.07 6.96
C VAL A 43 -16.72 -2.45 8.43
N ILE A 44 -16.04 -1.73 9.34
CA ILE A 44 -16.17 -1.95 10.78
C ILE A 44 -17.58 -1.62 11.28
N ALA A 45 -18.19 -0.53 10.81
CA ALA A 45 -19.54 -0.17 11.19
C ALA A 45 -20.55 -1.25 10.75
N LYS A 46 -20.44 -1.74 9.52
CA LYS A 46 -21.28 -2.85 9.03
C LYS A 46 -21.08 -4.12 9.83
N ALA A 47 -19.84 -4.46 10.22
CA ALA A 47 -19.59 -5.60 11.09
C ALA A 47 -20.25 -5.45 12.47
N ASN A 48 -20.14 -4.26 13.08
CA ASN A 48 -20.75 -3.99 14.39
C ASN A 48 -22.29 -3.97 14.35
N GLU A 49 -22.92 -3.61 13.22
CA GLU A 49 -24.37 -3.68 13.03
C GLU A 49 -24.89 -5.12 12.84
N ILE A 50 -24.06 -6.03 12.35
CA ILE A 50 -24.43 -7.44 12.14
C ILE A 50 -24.34 -8.26 13.43
N ASP A 51 -23.42 -7.88 14.34
CA ASP A 51 -23.20 -8.57 15.61
C ASP A 51 -24.08 -8.03 16.77
N GLY A 52 -24.94 -7.03 16.50
CA GLY A 52 -25.82 -6.34 17.46
C GLY A 52 -27.28 -6.76 17.46
#